data_AF-A0A4Q3JK12-F1
#
_entry.id   AF-A0A4Q3JK12-F1
#
_cell.length_a   1.000
_cell.length_b   1.000
_cell.length_c   1.000
_cell.angle_alpha   90.00
_cell.angle_beta   90.00
_cell.angle_gamma   90.00
#
_symmetry.space_group_name_H-M   'P 1'
#
loop_
_entity.id
_entity.type
_entity.pdbx_description
1 polymer ?
#
loop_
_entity_poly.entity_id
_entity_poly.type
_entity_poly.pdbx_seq_one_letter_code
_entity_poly.pdbx_strand_id
1 'polypeptide(L)'
;MSLRVLFLDFDGVLNADTTTVPPSTPLWSAAQLDPLLVARLDRLVHRADARVVISSSWRKIHDAATLASQLASRGFSGRVLDVTPNLYRSADGIPVVRGDEIAHWLDAHTDVESYAILDDDELFLPHQ
;
A
#
# COMPACT_ATOMS: atom_id res chain seq x y z
N MET A 1 5.64 22.46 4.85
CA MET A 1 5.94 21.54 3.73
C MET A 1 4.68 20.73 3.52
N SER A 2 4.23 20.59 2.30
CA SER A 2 3.00 19.86 1.97
C SER A 2 3.33 18.38 1.75
N LEU A 3 2.60 17.48 2.40
CA LEU A 3 2.87 16.05 2.35
C LEU A 3 2.23 15.42 1.10
N ARG A 4 3.00 14.65 0.33
CA ARG A 4 2.48 13.85 -0.80
C ARG A 4 2.46 12.39 -0.43
N VAL A 5 1.33 11.73 -0.68
CA VAL A 5 1.12 10.33 -0.26
C VAL A 5 0.87 9.42 -1.45
N LEU A 6 1.47 8.23 -1.44
CA LEU A 6 1.10 7.13 -2.31
C LEU A 6 0.45 6.04 -1.45
N PHE A 7 -0.83 5.78 -1.67
CA PHE A 7 -1.50 4.59 -1.15
C PHE A 7 -1.14 3.41 -2.02
N LEU A 8 -0.63 2.35 -1.40
CA LEU A 8 0.02 1.24 -2.11
C LEU A 8 -0.58 -0.11 -1.73
N ASP A 9 -1.13 -0.82 -2.70
CA ASP A 9 -1.36 -2.26 -2.62
C ASP A 9 -0.10 -3.06 -3.02
N PHE A 10 -0.08 -4.35 -2.67
CA PHE A 10 1.03 -5.27 -2.92
C PHE A 10 0.67 -6.36 -3.94
N ASP A 11 -0.50 -6.99 -3.80
CA ASP A 11 -0.89 -8.09 -4.67
C ASP A 11 -1.33 -7.52 -6.02
N GLY A 12 -0.89 -8.10 -7.14
CA GLY A 12 -1.11 -7.52 -8.48
C GLY A 12 -0.36 -6.22 -8.80
N VAL A 13 0.20 -5.54 -7.79
CA VAL A 13 0.98 -4.30 -7.93
C VAL A 13 2.49 -4.53 -7.83
N LEU A 14 2.93 -5.15 -6.74
CA LEU A 14 4.34 -5.46 -6.46
C LEU A 14 4.67 -6.94 -6.68
N ASN A 15 3.67 -7.71 -7.05
CA ASN A 15 3.79 -9.06 -7.57
C ASN A 15 2.84 -9.21 -8.77
N ALA A 16 3.04 -10.25 -9.56
CA ALA A 16 2.20 -10.58 -10.69
C ALA A 16 2.14 -12.10 -10.86
N ASP A 17 1.27 -12.59 -11.73
CA ASP A 17 1.21 -14.01 -12.11
C ASP A 17 2.56 -14.54 -12.65
N THR A 18 3.42 -13.65 -13.14
CA THR A 18 4.78 -13.96 -13.61
C THR A 18 5.82 -14.01 -12.50
N THR A 19 5.50 -13.53 -11.30
CA THR A 19 6.38 -13.58 -10.14
C THR A 19 6.54 -15.02 -9.68
N THR A 20 7.68 -15.62 -10.03
CA THR A 20 7.97 -17.03 -9.72
C THR A 20 8.61 -17.14 -8.35
N VAL A 21 7.92 -17.79 -7.42
CA VAL A 21 8.45 -18.12 -6.09
C VAL A 21 8.36 -19.63 -5.84
N PRO A 22 9.25 -20.22 -5.03
CA PRO A 22 9.13 -21.62 -4.64
C PRO A 22 7.75 -21.92 -4.05
N PRO A 23 7.14 -23.10 -4.28
CA PRO A 23 5.84 -23.45 -3.72
C PRO A 23 5.78 -23.43 -2.19
N SER A 24 6.92 -23.60 -1.51
CA SER A 24 7.05 -23.52 -0.06
C SER A 24 7.20 -22.09 0.47
N THR A 25 7.08 -21.08 -0.38
CA THR A 25 7.20 -19.67 0.02
C THR A 25 6.04 -19.31 0.94
N PRO A 26 6.31 -18.76 2.14
CA PRO A 26 5.25 -18.30 3.03
C PRO A 26 4.41 -17.21 2.35
N LEU A 27 3.09 -17.29 2.53
CA LEU A 27 2.17 -16.24 2.10
C LEU A 27 2.40 -14.95 2.89
N TRP A 28 2.08 -13.82 2.27
CA TRP A 28 2.30 -12.46 2.77
C TRP A 28 3.75 -12.23 3.23
N SER A 29 4.72 -12.74 2.47
CA SER A 29 6.14 -12.58 2.79
C SER A 29 6.87 -11.81 1.70
N ALA A 30 7.98 -11.16 2.08
CA ALA A 30 8.80 -10.37 1.16
C ALA A 30 9.19 -11.17 -0.08
N ALA A 31 9.37 -12.49 0.06
CA ALA A 31 9.67 -13.41 -1.03
C ALA A 31 8.68 -13.35 -2.20
N GLN A 32 7.42 -12.97 -1.96
CA GLN A 32 6.40 -12.79 -3.00
C GLN A 32 6.48 -11.44 -3.71
N LEU A 33 7.21 -10.46 -3.18
CA LEU A 33 7.39 -9.16 -3.84
C LEU A 33 8.48 -9.27 -4.89
N ASP A 34 8.19 -8.81 -6.12
CA ASP A 34 9.13 -8.75 -7.23
C ASP A 34 10.11 -7.57 -7.05
N PRO A 35 11.42 -7.82 -6.90
CA PRO A 35 12.41 -6.75 -6.71
C PRO A 35 12.43 -5.71 -7.85
N LEU A 36 12.08 -6.10 -9.08
CA LEU A 36 12.03 -5.16 -10.21
C LEU A 36 10.85 -4.18 -10.09
N LEU A 37 9.69 -4.66 -9.63
CA LEU A 37 8.52 -3.83 -9.37
C LEU A 37 8.76 -2.92 -8.16
N VAL A 38 9.38 -3.44 -7.10
CA VAL A 38 9.82 -2.65 -5.95
C VAL A 38 10.81 -1.55 -6.37
N ALA A 39 11.76 -1.83 -7.26
CA ALA A 39 12.67 -0.82 -7.79
C ALA A 39 11.97 0.26 -8.66
N ARG A 40 10.84 -0.07 -9.32
CA ARG A 40 10.02 0.91 -10.04
C ARG A 40 9.27 1.81 -9.05
N LEU A 41 8.66 1.21 -8.03
CA LEU A 41 8.02 1.92 -6.92
C LEU A 41 9.00 2.89 -6.25
N ASP A 42 10.20 2.42 -5.92
CA ASP A 42 11.23 3.24 -5.27
C ASP A 42 11.56 4.49 -6.10
N ARG A 43 11.77 4.32 -7.41
CA ARG A 43 12.01 5.44 -8.33
C ARG A 43 10.82 6.39 -8.44
N LEU A 44 9.59 5.88 -8.39
CA LEU A 44 8.36 6.68 -8.44
C LEU A 44 8.25 7.55 -7.19
N VAL A 45 8.38 6.94 -6.01
CA VAL A 45 8.27 7.61 -4.70
C VAL A 45 9.33 8.71 -4.56
N HIS A 46 10.59 8.43 -4.94
CA HIS A 46 11.66 9.43 -4.91
C HIS A 46 11.44 10.59 -5.89
N ARG A 47 10.96 10.30 -7.11
CA ARG A 47 10.67 11.35 -8.10
C ARG A 47 9.51 12.26 -7.68
N ALA A 48 8.51 11.71 -7.01
CA ALA A 48 7.35 12.45 -6.54
C ALA A 48 7.60 13.20 -5.21
N ASP A 49 8.70 12.90 -4.51
CA ASP A 49 8.92 13.17 -3.09
C ASP A 49 7.71 12.75 -2.24
N ALA A 50 7.21 11.55 -2.52
CA ALA A 50 6.06 10.99 -1.82
C ALA A 50 6.50 10.20 -0.57
N ARG A 51 5.53 9.94 0.30
CA ARG A 51 5.60 8.96 1.38
C ARG A 51 4.56 7.87 1.10
N VAL A 52 4.84 6.65 1.51
CA VAL A 52 3.96 5.50 1.24
C VAL A 52 3.05 5.26 2.44
N VAL A 53 1.75 5.10 2.19
CA VAL A 53 0.82 4.48 3.14
C VAL A 53 0.39 3.16 2.54
N ILE A 54 0.61 2.06 3.26
CA ILE A 54 0.30 0.74 2.71
C ILE A 54 -1.19 0.48 2.88
N SER A 55 -1.88 0.36 1.76
CA SER A 55 -3.31 0.06 1.69
C SER A 55 -3.58 -1.40 1.37
N SER A 56 -2.58 -2.30 1.49
CA SER A 56 -2.75 -3.71 1.14
C SER A 56 -3.39 -4.60 2.20
N SER A 57 -4.09 -5.65 1.76
CA SER A 57 -4.64 -6.71 2.63
C SER A 57 -3.58 -7.38 3.52
N TRP A 58 -2.30 -7.29 3.14
CA TRP A 58 -1.17 -7.75 3.97
C TRP A 58 -1.12 -7.07 5.35
N ARG A 59 -1.64 -5.84 5.49
CA ARG A 59 -1.75 -5.11 6.78
C ARG A 59 -2.66 -5.80 7.80
N LYS A 60 -3.50 -6.76 7.36
CA LYS A 60 -4.36 -7.56 8.25
C LYS A 60 -3.56 -8.63 9.00
N ILE A 61 -2.36 -8.95 8.51
CA ILE A 61 -1.47 -9.99 9.04
C ILE A 61 -0.21 -9.39 9.66
N HIS A 62 0.30 -8.29 9.07
CA HIS A 62 1.54 -7.64 9.48
C HIS A 62 1.30 -6.19 9.90
N ASP A 63 2.07 -5.72 10.88
CA ASP A 63 2.10 -4.30 11.21
C ASP A 63 2.89 -3.48 10.18
N ALA A 64 2.76 -2.14 10.26
CA ALA A 64 3.41 -1.22 9.33
C ALA A 64 4.94 -1.37 9.32
N ALA A 65 5.56 -1.61 10.48
CA ALA A 65 7.01 -1.78 10.61
C ALA A 65 7.49 -3.04 9.89
N THR A 66 6.76 -4.14 10.04
CA THR A 66 7.05 -5.41 9.35
C THR A 66 6.92 -5.24 7.85
N LEU A 67 5.84 -4.63 7.37
CA LEU A 67 5.64 -4.41 5.93
C LEU A 67 6.70 -3.47 5.34
N ALA A 68 7.09 -2.42 6.06
CA ALA A 68 8.20 -1.55 5.66
C ALA A 68 9.52 -2.33 5.58
N SER A 69 9.80 -3.21 6.54
CA SER A 69 10.98 -4.08 6.51
C SER A 69 10.94 -5.06 5.34
N GLN A 70 9.76 -5.59 4.99
CA GLN A 70 9.60 -6.47 3.84
C GLN A 70 9.92 -5.74 2.53
N LEU A 71 9.38 -4.53 2.32
CA LEU A 71 9.73 -3.68 1.18
C LEU A 71 11.23 -3.36 1.14
N ALA A 72 11.82 -2.97 2.28
CA ALA A 72 13.23 -2.63 2.38
C ALA A 72 14.14 -3.82 2.01
N SER A 73 13.78 -5.03 2.46
CA SER A 73 14.51 -6.26 2.10
C SER A 73 14.50 -6.58 0.59
N ARG A 74 13.64 -5.90 -0.17
CA ARG A 74 13.50 -6.03 -1.63
C ARG A 74 14.00 -4.80 -2.39
N GLY A 75 14.69 -3.89 -1.70
CA GLY A 75 15.38 -2.75 -2.30
C GLY A 75 14.59 -1.44 -2.27
N PHE A 76 13.46 -1.37 -1.57
CA PHE A 76 12.78 -0.10 -1.33
C PHE A 76 13.54 0.74 -0.30
N SER A 77 13.86 1.98 -0.66
CA SER A 77 14.56 2.96 0.20
C SER A 77 13.70 4.18 0.53
N GLY A 78 12.50 4.27 -0.05
CA GLY A 78 11.52 5.29 0.29
C GLY A 78 10.97 5.13 1.71
N ARG A 79 10.20 6.12 2.16
CA ARG A 79 9.64 6.14 3.51
C ARG A 79 8.19 5.65 3.53
N VAL A 80 7.97 4.55 4.23
CA VAL A 80 6.63 4.13 4.67
C VAL A 80 6.24 4.96 5.88
N LEU A 81 5.08 5.63 5.80
CA LEU A 81 4.53 6.49 6.84
C LEU A 81 3.61 5.70 7.76
N ASP A 82 2.70 4.90 7.19
CA ASP A 82 1.65 4.20 7.93
C ASP A 82 1.01 3.07 7.08
N VAL A 83 -0.04 2.44 7.62
CA VAL A 83 -0.98 1.57 6.91
C VAL A 83 -2.40 2.16 6.99
N THR A 84 -3.27 1.85 6.03
CA THR A 84 -4.70 2.21 6.19
C THR A 84 -5.35 1.39 7.32
N PRO A 85 -6.40 1.91 7.98
CA PRO A 85 -7.16 1.12 8.94
C PRO A 85 -7.76 -0.14 8.30
N ASN A 86 -8.13 -1.12 9.11
CA ASN A 86 -8.91 -2.28 8.70
C ASN A 86 -10.36 -2.06 9.12
N LEU A 87 -11.18 -1.56 8.19
CA LEU A 87 -12.58 -1.23 8.44
C LEU A 87 -13.47 -2.38 7.94
N TYR A 88 -14.31 -2.94 8.81
CA TYR A 88 -15.16 -4.08 8.45
C TYR A 88 -16.55 -3.66 7.92
N ARG A 89 -17.17 -2.67 8.56
CA ARG A 89 -18.49 -2.10 8.20
C ARG A 89 -18.52 -0.62 8.58
N SER A 90 -19.23 0.19 7.81
CA SER A 90 -19.56 1.57 8.22
C SER A 90 -20.54 1.55 9.40
N ALA A 91 -20.78 2.71 10.03
CA ALA A 91 -21.77 2.86 11.09
C ALA A 91 -23.18 2.40 10.68
N ASP A 92 -23.49 2.51 9.39
CA ASP A 92 -24.78 2.11 8.80
C ASP A 92 -24.78 0.65 8.29
N GLY A 93 -23.74 -0.13 8.62
CA GLY A 93 -23.66 -1.55 8.28
C GLY A 93 -23.28 -1.84 6.83
N ILE A 94 -22.91 -0.84 6.04
CA ILE A 94 -22.49 -0.99 4.65
C ILE A 94 -21.07 -1.59 4.59
N PRO A 95 -20.79 -2.55 3.68
CA PRO A 95 -19.44 -3.05 3.47
C PRO A 95 -18.48 -1.90 3.11
N VAL A 96 -17.34 -1.88 3.78
CA VAL A 96 -16.32 -0.85 3.58
C VAL A 96 -15.38 -1.32 2.47
N VAL A 97 -15.16 -0.47 1.46
CA VAL A 97 -14.22 -0.74 0.38
C VAL A 97 -12.85 -0.11 0.67
N ARG A 98 -11.84 -0.44 -0.15
CA ARG A 98 -10.49 0.13 -0.05
C ARG A 98 -10.52 1.66 0.01
N GLY A 99 -11.35 2.26 -0.84
CA GLY A 99 -11.52 3.71 -0.94
C GLY A 99 -11.96 4.38 0.37
N ASP A 100 -12.84 3.74 1.13
CA ASP A 100 -13.29 4.25 2.43
C ASP A 100 -12.17 4.21 3.49
N GLU A 101 -11.33 3.17 3.49
CA GLU A 101 -10.18 3.07 4.41
C GLU A 101 -9.16 4.18 4.13
N ILE A 102 -8.94 4.47 2.84
CA ILE A 102 -8.09 5.58 2.39
C ILE A 102 -8.70 6.92 2.81
N ALA A 103 -10.01 7.13 2.58
CA ALA A 103 -10.70 8.35 3.00
C ALA A 103 -10.62 8.56 4.52
N HIS A 104 -10.84 7.51 5.31
CA HIS A 104 -10.72 7.58 6.76
C HIS A 104 -9.29 7.93 7.21
N TRP A 105 -8.26 7.40 6.55
CA TRP A 105 -6.88 7.76 6.85
C TRP A 105 -6.62 9.24 6.49
N LEU A 106 -7.11 9.71 5.35
CA LEU A 106 -6.96 11.11 4.91
C LEU A 106 -7.66 12.10 5.85
N ASP A 107 -8.84 11.76 6.40
CA ASP A 107 -9.56 12.58 7.37
C ASP A 107 -8.73 12.88 8.64
N ALA A 108 -7.86 11.95 9.03
CA ALA A 108 -6.93 12.12 10.15
C ALA A 108 -5.62 12.84 9.78
N HIS A 109 -5.33 13.03 8.49
CA HIS A 109 -4.06 13.55 7.98
C HIS A 109 -4.29 14.78 7.08
N THR A 110 -4.74 15.87 7.70
CA THR A 110 -5.08 17.13 7.01
C THR A 110 -3.88 17.89 6.44
N ASP A 111 -2.66 17.42 6.66
CA ASP A 111 -1.41 17.96 6.11
C ASP A 111 -1.05 17.39 4.72
N VAL A 112 -1.84 16.43 4.21
CA VAL A 112 -1.69 15.86 2.85
C VAL A 112 -2.15 16.88 1.80
N GLU A 113 -1.23 17.22 0.88
CA GLU A 113 -1.47 18.13 -0.25
C GLU A 113 -2.13 17.42 -1.43
N SER A 114 -1.62 16.23 -1.73
CA SER A 114 -2.04 15.42 -2.86
C SER A 114 -1.69 13.97 -2.59
N TYR A 115 -2.47 13.07 -3.18
CA TYR A 115 -2.23 11.66 -3.09
C TYR A 115 -2.44 10.98 -4.45
N ALA A 116 -1.88 9.78 -4.56
CA ALA A 116 -2.20 8.83 -5.62
C ALA A 116 -2.47 7.46 -4.99
N ILE A 117 -3.24 6.65 -5.70
CA ILE A 117 -3.51 5.26 -5.33
C ILE A 117 -2.86 4.38 -6.40
N LEU A 118 -2.07 3.39 -5.98
CA LEU A 118 -1.52 2.36 -6.83
C LEU A 118 -2.01 1.00 -6.31
N ASP A 119 -3.03 0.50 -6.97
CA ASP A 119 -3.82 -0.67 -6.59
C ASP A 119 -4.33 -1.34 -7.87
N ASP A 120 -4.49 -2.66 -7.86
CA ASP A 120 -5.01 -3.44 -9.00
C ASP A 120 -6.53 -3.71 -8.89
N ASP A 121 -7.15 -3.35 -7.76
CA ASP A 121 -8.61 -3.36 -7.58
C ASP A 121 -9.27 -2.21 -8.38
N GLU A 122 -10.58 -2.33 -8.62
CA GLU A 122 -11.41 -1.30 -9.27
C GLU A 122 -12.39 -0.63 -8.29
N LEU A 123 -12.55 -1.16 -7.06
CA LEU A 123 -13.55 -0.70 -6.10
C LEU A 123 -13.05 0.43 -5.18
N PHE A 124 -13.18 1.66 -5.67
CA PHE A 124 -12.88 2.90 -4.95
C PHE A 124 -14.08 3.85 -4.86
N LEU A 125 -13.95 4.92 -4.07
CA LEU A 125 -14.97 5.98 -4.04
C LEU A 125 -15.02 6.69 -5.40
N PRO A 126 -16.16 7.24 -5.84
CA PRO A 126 -16.31 7.81 -7.19
C PRO A 126 -15.36 8.95 -7.58
N HIS A 127 -14.67 9.55 -6.60
CA HIS A 127 -13.73 10.65 -6.80
C HIS A 127 -12.25 10.22 -6.68
N GLN A 128 -12.01 8.93 -6.47
CA GLN A 128 -10.69 8.29 -6.35
C GLN A 128 -10.31 7.60 -7.65
#